data_AF-N6XW08-F1
#
_entry.id   AF-N6XW08-F1
#
_cell.length_a   1.000
_cell.length_b   1.000
_cell.length_c   1.000
_cell.angle_alpha   90.00
_cell.angle_beta   90.00
_cell.angle_gamma   90.00
#
_symmetry.space_group_name_H-M   'P 1'
#
loop_
_entity.id
_entity.type
_entity.pdbx_description
1 polymer ?
#
loop_
_entity_poly.entity_id
_entity_poly.type
_entity_poly.pdbx_seq_one_letter_code
_entity_poly.pdbx_strand_id
1 'polypeptide(L)'
;RRWRRWRQARAGKERAAARERARTELARERRERDLLTLDPDFVPADADAVVMQLWEVKRELVGLRRPDLAVQADRLFTRYHRALDVLDEKFDRREVTYERARGLVGEVGSGAAAGLGAMVALVQGSVGLDADFVRERLEREAARIGGTEREALQRRLALADETERRLGEIAAGNEAALTALDHVAVAVSRIDTGRGQPAGATEQALQELRRFAERAGLYGRQQ
;
A
#
# COMPACT_ATOMS: atom_id res chain seq x y z
N ARG A 1 -29.53 28.72 -0.52
CA ARG A 1 -29.58 27.92 -1.77
C ARG A 1 -28.21 27.74 -2.46
N ARG A 2 -27.31 28.73 -2.51
CA ARG A 2 -25.94 28.61 -3.07
C ARG A 2 -25.01 27.64 -2.32
N TRP A 3 -25.06 27.59 -0.99
CA TRP A 3 -24.23 26.70 -0.14
C TRP A 3 -24.48 25.19 -0.34
N ARG A 4 -25.73 24.79 -0.58
CA ARG A 4 -26.09 23.38 -0.89
C ARG A 4 -25.55 22.93 -2.25
N ARG A 5 -25.54 23.82 -3.25
CA ARG A 5 -24.96 23.55 -4.58
C ARG A 5 -23.45 23.40 -4.53
N TRP A 6 -22.76 24.19 -3.71
CA TRP A 6 -21.30 24.08 -3.52
C TRP A 6 -20.88 22.79 -2.81
N ARG A 7 -21.63 22.32 -1.80
CA ARG A 7 -21.36 21.03 -1.13
C ARG A 7 -21.73 19.81 -1.96
N GLN A 8 -22.83 19.85 -2.73
CA GLN A 8 -23.17 18.78 -3.68
C GLN A 8 -22.14 18.69 -4.81
N ALA A 9 -21.60 19.82 -5.27
CA ALA A 9 -20.51 19.83 -6.24
C ALA A 9 -19.20 19.27 -5.66
N ARG A 10 -18.93 19.45 -4.36
CA ARG A 10 -17.73 18.93 -3.69
C ARG A 10 -17.82 17.43 -3.38
N ALA A 11 -18.93 16.99 -2.80
CA ALA A 11 -19.19 15.56 -2.57
C ALA A 11 -19.33 14.78 -3.89
N GLY A 12 -19.89 15.40 -4.93
CA GLY A 12 -19.90 14.86 -6.29
C GLY A 12 -18.51 14.75 -6.90
N LYS A 13 -17.65 15.76 -6.70
CA LYS A 13 -16.23 15.72 -7.13
C LYS A 13 -15.41 14.67 -6.40
N GLU A 14 -15.62 14.46 -5.10
CA GLU A 14 -14.90 13.45 -4.32
C GLU A 14 -15.33 12.03 -4.69
N ARG A 15 -16.62 11.78 -4.88
CA ARG A 15 -17.12 10.48 -5.38
C ARG A 15 -16.70 10.22 -6.84
N ALA A 16 -16.66 11.26 -7.68
CA ALA A 16 -16.12 11.15 -9.03
C ALA A 16 -14.62 10.83 -8.99
N ALA A 17 -13.83 11.54 -8.18
CA ALA A 17 -12.41 11.28 -8.01
C ALA A 17 -12.11 9.90 -7.38
N ALA A 18 -12.97 9.38 -6.50
CA ALA A 18 -12.85 8.03 -5.95
C ALA A 18 -13.17 6.96 -6.99
N ARG A 19 -14.21 7.17 -7.81
CA ARG A 19 -14.55 6.28 -8.93
C ARG A 19 -13.52 6.32 -10.05
N GLU A 20 -12.92 7.48 -10.28
CA GLU A 20 -11.90 7.70 -11.29
C GLU A 20 -10.56 7.11 -10.82
N ARG A 21 -10.24 7.20 -9.52
CA ARG A 21 -9.19 6.44 -8.85
C ARG A 21 -9.43 4.93 -8.95
N ALA A 22 -10.59 4.44 -8.55
CA ALA A 22 -10.93 3.01 -8.69
C ALA A 22 -10.87 2.51 -10.14
N ARG A 23 -11.23 3.35 -11.13
CA ARG A 23 -11.09 3.03 -12.56
C ARG A 23 -9.63 3.07 -13.04
N THR A 24 -8.81 3.98 -12.52
CA THR A 24 -7.38 4.00 -12.82
C THR A 24 -6.62 2.87 -12.12
N GLU A 25 -7.08 2.47 -10.94
CA GLU A 25 -6.64 1.29 -10.19
C GLU A 25 -7.00 0.02 -10.98
N LEU A 26 -8.26 -0.17 -11.36
CA LEU A 26 -8.69 -1.29 -12.22
C LEU A 26 -7.95 -1.31 -13.56
N ALA A 27 -7.66 -0.15 -14.14
CA ALA A 27 -6.87 -0.05 -15.37
C ALA A 27 -5.38 -0.33 -15.14
N ARG A 28 -4.84 -0.09 -13.93
CA ARG A 28 -3.49 -0.48 -13.50
C ARG A 28 -3.42 -1.97 -13.20
N GLU A 29 -4.38 -2.53 -12.48
CA GLU A 29 -4.55 -3.96 -12.22
C GLU A 29 -4.61 -4.76 -13.53
N ARG A 30 -5.36 -4.27 -14.53
CA ARG A 30 -5.40 -4.88 -15.88
C ARG A 30 -4.07 -4.77 -16.65
N ARG A 31 -3.18 -3.86 -16.27
CA ARG A 31 -1.86 -3.67 -16.90
C ARG A 31 -0.76 -4.50 -16.21
N GLU A 32 -0.89 -4.81 -14.92
CA GLU A 32 0.05 -5.64 -14.17
C GLU A 32 -0.22 -7.13 -14.41
N ARG A 33 0.13 -7.61 -15.62
CA ARG A 33 -0.25 -8.95 -16.11
C ARG A 33 0.49 -10.14 -15.47
N ASP A 34 1.50 -9.91 -14.63
CA ASP A 34 2.36 -10.97 -14.09
C ASP A 34 2.60 -10.80 -12.58
N LEU A 35 1.50 -10.76 -11.80
CA LEU A 35 1.59 -10.75 -10.34
C LEU A 35 1.76 -12.17 -9.81
N LEU A 36 2.78 -12.35 -8.96
CA LEU A 36 2.82 -13.49 -8.05
C LEU A 36 1.71 -13.28 -7.00
N THR A 37 0.87 -14.30 -6.82
CA THR A 37 -0.25 -14.24 -5.89
C THR A 37 0.09 -15.01 -4.62
N LEU A 38 -0.01 -14.35 -3.47
CA LEU A 38 0.01 -15.02 -2.17
C LEU A 38 -1.39 -15.60 -1.90
N ASP A 39 -1.57 -16.90 -2.00
CA ASP A 39 -2.88 -17.48 -1.74
C ASP A 39 -3.24 -17.37 -0.24
N PRO A 40 -4.32 -16.67 0.15
CA PRO A 40 -4.73 -16.55 1.55
C PRO A 40 -5.00 -17.89 2.25
N ASP A 41 -5.37 -18.91 1.48
CA ASP A 41 -5.77 -20.22 2.01
C ASP A 41 -4.57 -21.17 2.18
N PHE A 42 -3.41 -20.84 1.61
CA PHE A 42 -2.20 -21.66 1.67
C PHE A 42 -1.04 -20.90 2.28
N VAL A 43 -0.59 -21.35 3.46
CA VAL A 43 0.57 -20.77 4.15
C VAL A 43 1.83 -21.00 3.30
N PRO A 44 2.63 -19.97 2.98
CA PRO A 44 3.89 -20.14 2.27
C PRO A 44 4.86 -21.02 3.06
N ALA A 45 5.43 -22.04 2.41
CA ALA A 45 6.49 -22.88 2.99
C ALA A 45 7.85 -22.20 2.81
N ASP A 46 8.73 -22.32 3.82
CA ASP A 46 10.11 -21.80 3.81
C ASP A 46 10.23 -20.30 3.43
N ALA A 47 9.20 -19.53 3.72
CA ALA A 47 9.15 -18.10 3.43
C ALA A 47 9.92 -17.28 4.46
N ASP A 48 10.54 -16.19 4.00
CA ASP A 48 11.12 -15.21 4.91
C ASP A 48 10.05 -14.41 5.67
N ALA A 49 10.50 -13.65 6.67
CA ALA A 49 9.61 -12.89 7.54
C ALA A 49 8.77 -11.84 6.79
N VAL A 50 9.28 -11.26 5.69
CA VAL A 50 8.53 -10.28 4.89
C VAL A 50 7.40 -10.99 4.16
N VAL A 51 7.70 -12.10 3.47
CA VAL A 51 6.69 -12.89 2.76
C VAL A 51 5.60 -13.39 3.70
N MET A 52 5.98 -13.86 4.89
CA MET A 52 5.01 -14.29 5.90
C MET A 52 4.10 -13.14 6.36
N GLN A 53 4.64 -11.95 6.64
CA GLN A 53 3.83 -10.78 6.99
C GLN A 53 2.88 -10.37 5.87
N LEU A 54 3.34 -10.38 4.61
CA LEU A 54 2.50 -10.06 3.46
C LEU A 54 1.34 -11.04 3.31
N TRP A 55 1.60 -12.33 3.53
CA TRP A 55 0.57 -13.36 3.50
C TRP A 55 -0.48 -13.14 4.60
N GLU A 56 -0.04 -12.91 5.85
CA GLU A 56 -0.95 -12.64 6.98
C GLU A 56 -1.83 -11.42 6.71
N VAL A 57 -1.23 -10.31 6.27
CA VAL A 57 -1.95 -9.08 5.96
C VAL A 57 -2.94 -9.29 4.82
N LYS A 58 -2.54 -10.00 3.75
CA LYS A 58 -3.44 -10.30 2.65
C LYS A 58 -4.64 -11.12 3.12
N ARG A 59 -4.40 -12.16 3.91
CA ARG A 59 -5.45 -13.01 4.49
C ARG A 59 -6.43 -12.17 5.32
N GLU A 60 -5.93 -11.26 6.15
CA GLU A 60 -6.78 -10.38 6.96
C GLU A 60 -7.59 -9.39 6.11
N LEU A 61 -6.99 -8.75 5.11
CA LEU A 61 -7.69 -7.81 4.22
C LEU A 61 -8.79 -8.51 3.40
N VAL A 62 -8.54 -9.74 2.93
CA VAL A 62 -9.56 -10.58 2.27
C VAL A 62 -10.68 -10.92 3.24
N GLY A 63 -10.35 -11.33 4.47
CA GLY A 63 -11.34 -11.61 5.53
C GLY A 63 -12.21 -10.39 5.88
N LEU A 64 -11.64 -9.18 5.79
CA LEU A 64 -12.34 -7.90 6.01
C LEU A 64 -13.10 -7.40 4.78
N ARG A 65 -13.17 -8.18 3.70
CA ARG A 65 -13.82 -7.81 2.42
C ARG A 65 -13.25 -6.53 1.81
N ARG A 66 -11.94 -6.30 1.94
CA ARG A 66 -11.18 -5.23 1.27
C ARG A 66 -10.22 -5.80 0.22
N PRO A 67 -10.72 -6.48 -0.84
CA PRO A 67 -9.86 -7.01 -1.90
C PRO A 67 -9.11 -5.91 -2.66
N ASP A 68 -9.66 -4.69 -2.68
CA ASP A 68 -9.03 -3.47 -3.22
C ASP A 68 -7.70 -3.13 -2.53
N LEU A 69 -7.58 -3.46 -1.24
CA LEU A 69 -6.33 -3.28 -0.49
C LEU A 69 -5.46 -4.54 -0.53
N ALA A 70 -6.08 -5.72 -0.53
CA ALA A 70 -5.38 -7.01 -0.52
C ALA A 70 -4.44 -7.19 -1.73
N VAL A 71 -4.80 -6.64 -2.90
CA VAL A 71 -3.95 -6.67 -4.10
C VAL A 71 -2.58 -6.00 -3.89
N GLN A 72 -2.48 -5.04 -2.97
CA GLN A 72 -1.20 -4.38 -2.68
C GLN A 72 -0.18 -5.34 -2.08
N ALA A 73 -0.62 -6.37 -1.34
CA ALA A 73 0.26 -7.40 -0.82
C ALA A 73 0.88 -8.25 -1.95
N ASP A 74 0.09 -8.60 -2.99
CA ASP A 74 0.60 -9.32 -4.16
C ASP A 74 1.57 -8.48 -4.99
N ARG A 75 1.26 -7.19 -5.16
CA ARG A 75 2.16 -6.24 -5.84
C ARG A 75 3.50 -6.18 -5.11
N LEU A 76 3.48 -6.00 -3.80
CA LEU A 76 4.67 -5.92 -2.96
C LEU A 76 5.45 -7.23 -2.96
N PHE A 77 4.77 -8.36 -2.80
CA PHE A 77 5.35 -9.69 -2.90
C PHE A 77 6.08 -9.89 -4.22
N THR A 78 5.45 -9.53 -5.33
CA THR A 78 6.02 -9.64 -6.68
C THR A 78 7.30 -8.80 -6.82
N ARG A 79 7.30 -7.54 -6.37
CA ARG A 79 8.46 -6.64 -6.54
C ARG A 79 9.58 -6.99 -5.58
N TYR A 80 9.24 -7.40 -4.37
CA TYR A 80 10.19 -7.90 -3.39
C TYR A 80 10.94 -9.11 -3.93
N HIS A 81 10.22 -10.13 -4.42
CA HIS A 81 10.86 -11.30 -5.04
C HIS A 81 11.72 -10.95 -6.24
N ARG A 82 11.21 -10.14 -7.18
CA ARG A 82 12.00 -9.73 -8.35
C ARG A 82 13.29 -9.00 -7.97
N ALA A 83 13.25 -8.14 -6.94
CA ALA A 83 14.44 -7.47 -6.46
C ALA A 83 15.45 -8.47 -5.87
N LEU A 84 14.99 -9.46 -5.08
CA LEU A 84 15.85 -10.51 -4.54
C LEU A 84 16.44 -11.41 -5.63
N ASP A 85 15.63 -11.83 -6.61
CA ASP A 85 16.06 -12.70 -7.70
C ASP A 85 17.16 -12.03 -8.54
N VAL A 86 17.00 -10.73 -8.83
CA VAL A 86 18.01 -9.96 -9.58
C VAL A 86 19.30 -9.80 -8.76
N LEU A 87 19.21 -9.62 -7.44
CA LEU A 87 20.40 -9.60 -6.58
C LEU A 87 21.13 -10.95 -6.58
N ASP A 88 20.37 -12.05 -6.48
CA ASP A 88 20.89 -13.42 -6.50
C ASP A 88 21.55 -13.78 -7.84
N GLU A 89 21.04 -13.23 -8.95
CA GLU A 89 21.63 -13.45 -10.28
C GLU A 89 22.92 -12.64 -10.50
N LYS A 90 23.00 -11.42 -9.95
CA LYS A 90 24.05 -10.45 -10.33
C LYS A 90 25.26 -10.41 -9.39
N PHE A 91 25.12 -10.84 -8.14
CA PHE A 91 26.21 -10.81 -7.16
C PHE A 91 26.52 -12.21 -6.61
N ASP A 92 27.78 -12.46 -6.23
CA ASP A 92 28.08 -13.62 -5.38
C ASP A 92 27.56 -13.36 -3.97
N ARG A 93 26.90 -14.36 -3.36
CA ARG A 93 26.33 -14.26 -2.02
C ARG A 93 27.36 -13.97 -0.91
N ARG A 94 28.65 -14.21 -1.17
CA ARG A 94 29.76 -13.90 -0.27
C ARG A 94 30.20 -12.45 -0.32
N GLU A 95 29.69 -11.66 -1.27
CA GLU A 95 30.02 -10.24 -1.39
C GLU A 95 29.29 -9.40 -0.36
N VAL A 96 30.01 -8.48 0.29
CA VAL A 96 29.42 -7.51 1.23
C VAL A 96 28.35 -6.63 0.56
N THR A 97 28.52 -6.34 -0.74
CA THR A 97 27.54 -5.58 -1.54
C THR A 97 26.22 -6.34 -1.67
N TYR A 98 26.28 -7.66 -1.87
CA TYR A 98 25.09 -8.51 -1.90
C TYR A 98 24.36 -8.48 -0.56
N GLU A 99 25.07 -8.74 0.54
CA GLU A 99 24.47 -8.74 1.89
C GLU A 99 23.81 -7.39 2.21
N ARG A 100 24.49 -6.28 1.87
CA ARG A 100 23.96 -4.93 2.08
C ARG A 100 22.71 -4.68 1.24
N ALA A 101 22.74 -4.99 -0.05
CA ALA A 101 21.63 -4.77 -0.95
C ALA A 101 20.41 -5.63 -0.56
N ARG A 102 20.64 -6.91 -0.23
CA ARG A 102 19.61 -7.83 0.26
C ARG A 102 19.00 -7.34 1.57
N GLY A 103 19.82 -6.90 2.52
CA GLY A 103 19.36 -6.33 3.79
C GLY A 103 18.46 -5.11 3.59
N LEU A 104 18.89 -4.18 2.74
CA LEU A 104 18.13 -2.99 2.38
C LEU A 104 16.77 -3.35 1.73
N VAL A 105 16.75 -4.29 0.78
CA VAL A 105 15.49 -4.80 0.17
C VAL A 105 14.58 -5.40 1.24
N GLY A 106 15.13 -6.16 2.18
CA GLY A 106 14.42 -6.70 3.35
C GLY A 106 13.79 -5.63 4.25
N GLU A 107 14.53 -4.58 4.57
CA GLU A 107 14.04 -3.46 5.39
C GLU A 107 12.90 -2.70 4.70
N VAL A 108 13.02 -2.43 3.41
CA VAL A 108 11.97 -1.77 2.62
C VAL A 108 10.73 -2.65 2.50
N GLY A 109 10.92 -3.95 2.25
CA GLY A 109 9.84 -4.93 2.23
C GLY A 109 9.11 -4.99 3.57
N SER A 110 9.85 -5.08 4.68
CA SER A 110 9.30 -5.11 6.04
C SER A 110 8.54 -3.81 6.37
N GLY A 111 9.09 -2.65 6.02
CA GLY A 111 8.45 -1.36 6.26
C GLY A 111 7.13 -1.21 5.50
N ALA A 112 7.09 -1.65 4.25
CA ALA A 112 5.86 -1.61 3.44
C ALA A 112 4.83 -2.66 3.91
N ALA A 113 5.28 -3.85 4.34
CA ALA A 113 4.42 -4.87 4.95
C ALA A 113 3.78 -4.36 6.26
N ALA A 114 4.56 -3.69 7.13
CA ALA A 114 4.05 -3.03 8.32
C ALA A 114 3.04 -1.92 8.00
N GLY A 115 3.25 -1.17 6.91
CA GLY A 115 2.27 -0.22 6.38
C GLY A 115 0.94 -0.90 6.03
N LEU A 116 0.98 -2.02 5.30
CA LEU A 116 -0.23 -2.80 5.03
C LEU A 116 -0.89 -3.34 6.31
N GLY A 117 -0.10 -3.75 7.31
CA GLY A 117 -0.62 -4.12 8.65
C GLY A 117 -1.34 -2.96 9.35
N ALA A 118 -0.82 -1.74 9.24
CA ALA A 118 -1.52 -0.55 9.73
C ALA A 118 -2.85 -0.28 8.99
N MET A 119 -2.92 -0.59 7.69
CA MET A 119 -4.21 -0.54 6.96
C MET A 119 -5.21 -1.54 7.53
N VAL A 120 -4.78 -2.77 7.83
CA VAL A 120 -5.64 -3.79 8.45
C VAL A 120 -6.22 -3.27 9.77
N ALA A 121 -5.40 -2.70 10.64
CA ALA A 121 -5.85 -2.13 11.91
C ALA A 121 -6.87 -1.00 11.71
N LEU A 122 -6.66 -0.12 10.72
CA LEU A 122 -7.61 0.95 10.37
C LEU A 122 -8.93 0.41 9.82
N VAL A 123 -8.88 -0.63 8.98
CA VAL A 123 -10.09 -1.28 8.44
C VAL A 123 -10.86 -1.96 9.56
N GLN A 124 -10.19 -2.74 10.42
CA GLN A 124 -10.80 -3.39 11.58
C GLN A 124 -11.48 -2.38 12.52
N GLY A 125 -10.79 -1.28 12.83
CA GLY A 125 -11.32 -0.20 13.66
C GLY A 125 -12.51 0.56 13.04
N SER A 126 -12.76 0.40 11.74
CA SER A 126 -13.82 1.12 11.01
C SER A 126 -14.99 0.25 10.55
N VAL A 127 -14.98 -1.07 10.79
CA VAL A 127 -16.06 -2.01 10.41
C VAL A 127 -17.45 -1.54 10.90
N GLY A 128 -17.53 -0.87 12.04
CA GLY A 128 -18.77 -0.36 12.61
C GLY A 128 -19.24 1.00 12.06
N LEU A 129 -18.51 1.65 11.15
CA LEU A 129 -18.80 3.02 10.71
C LEU A 129 -19.82 3.12 9.58
N ASP A 130 -20.00 2.08 8.75
CA ASP A 130 -20.97 2.01 7.63
C ASP A 130 -21.29 3.38 6.99
N ALA A 131 -20.29 3.95 6.30
CA ALA A 131 -20.36 5.31 5.79
C ALA A 131 -21.48 5.50 4.75
N ASP A 132 -21.81 4.45 4.00
CA ASP A 132 -22.86 4.48 2.99
C ASP A 132 -24.23 4.54 3.63
N PHE A 133 -24.51 3.70 4.63
CA PHE A 133 -25.74 3.78 5.41
C PHE A 133 -25.90 5.15 6.10
N VAL A 134 -24.84 5.63 6.76
CA VAL A 134 -24.88 6.92 7.48
C VAL A 134 -25.19 8.06 6.52
N ARG A 135 -24.58 8.04 5.34
CA ARG A 135 -24.80 9.05 4.30
C ARG A 135 -26.21 8.97 3.72
N GLU A 136 -26.70 7.77 3.43
CA GLU A 136 -28.07 7.56 2.95
C GLU A 136 -29.10 8.04 3.98
N ARG A 137 -28.89 7.73 5.27
CA ARG A 137 -29.74 8.19 6.36
C ARG A 137 -29.76 9.71 6.48
N LEU A 138 -28.59 10.34 6.45
CA LEU A 138 -28.45 11.80 6.47
C LEU A 138 -29.07 12.49 5.23
N GLU A 139 -29.10 11.82 4.08
CA GLU A 139 -29.66 12.35 2.82
C GLU A 139 -31.19 12.17 2.73
N ARG A 140 -31.71 10.97 3.02
CA ARG A 140 -33.12 10.61 2.83
C ARG A 140 -34.02 11.02 4.00
N GLU A 141 -33.50 10.94 5.22
CA GLU A 141 -34.29 11.15 6.43
C GLU A 141 -33.92 12.44 7.16
N ALA A 142 -33.19 13.35 6.49
CA ALA A 142 -32.72 14.61 7.08
C ALA A 142 -33.82 15.36 7.85
N ALA A 143 -35.04 15.43 7.30
CA ALA A 143 -36.17 16.12 7.91
C ALA A 143 -36.81 15.39 9.10
N ARG A 144 -36.55 14.08 9.24
CA ARG A 144 -37.10 13.20 10.29
C ARG A 144 -36.10 12.92 11.43
N ILE A 145 -34.82 13.20 11.21
CA ILE A 145 -33.73 13.01 12.18
C ILE A 145 -33.64 14.22 13.11
N GLY A 146 -33.62 13.97 14.42
CA GLY A 146 -33.42 15.00 15.46
C GLY A 146 -32.02 15.62 15.41
N GLY A 147 -31.85 16.82 16.01
CA GLY A 147 -30.57 17.55 15.98
C GLY A 147 -29.39 16.73 16.51
N THR A 148 -29.56 16.10 17.66
CA THR A 148 -28.52 15.28 18.32
C THR A 148 -28.15 14.03 17.50
N GLU A 149 -29.13 13.32 16.94
CA GLU A 149 -28.88 12.15 16.09
C GLU A 149 -28.14 12.57 14.82
N ARG A 150 -28.54 13.69 14.21
CA ARG A 150 -27.85 14.23 13.03
C ARG A 150 -26.38 14.53 13.32
N GLU A 151 -26.09 15.17 14.44
CA GLU A 151 -24.70 15.47 14.83
C GLU A 151 -23.88 14.19 15.05
N ALA A 152 -24.46 13.18 15.69
CA ALA A 152 -23.79 11.89 15.89
C ALA A 152 -23.47 11.20 14.54
N LEU A 153 -24.43 11.18 13.61
CA LEU A 153 -24.23 10.65 12.26
C LEU A 153 -23.17 11.44 11.47
N GLN A 154 -23.13 12.76 11.60
CA GLN A 154 -22.10 13.58 10.97
C GLN A 154 -20.70 13.29 11.52
N ARG A 155 -20.56 13.13 12.84
CA ARG A 155 -19.29 12.73 13.46
C ARG A 155 -18.83 11.35 12.98
N ARG A 156 -19.74 10.38 12.91
CA ARG A 156 -19.46 9.03 12.41
C ARG A 156 -19.00 9.05 10.94
N LEU A 157 -19.62 9.89 10.11
CA LEU A 157 -19.20 10.07 8.72
C LEU A 157 -17.81 10.72 8.61
N ALA A 158 -17.53 11.74 9.42
CA ALA A 158 -16.22 12.39 9.45
C ALA A 158 -15.10 11.44 9.87
N LEU A 159 -15.37 10.53 10.82
CA LEU A 159 -14.42 9.48 11.20
C LEU A 159 -14.14 8.52 10.04
N ALA A 160 -15.18 8.12 9.29
CA ALA A 160 -15.00 7.25 8.13
C ALA A 160 -14.18 7.92 7.02
N ASP A 161 -14.46 9.20 6.74
CA ASP A 161 -13.71 9.98 5.73
C ASP A 161 -12.22 10.13 6.14
N GLU A 162 -11.95 10.34 7.42
CA GLU A 162 -10.59 10.40 7.96
C GLU A 162 -9.85 9.05 7.86
N THR A 163 -10.54 7.94 8.13
CA THR A 163 -9.97 6.59 7.94
C THR A 163 -9.59 6.36 6.48
N GLU A 164 -10.48 6.66 5.53
CA GLU A 164 -10.20 6.50 4.10
C GLU A 164 -9.05 7.41 3.64
N ARG A 165 -8.94 8.63 4.19
CA ARG A 165 -7.79 9.51 3.94
C ARG A 165 -6.48 8.86 4.39
N ARG A 166 -6.45 8.31 5.61
CA ARG A 166 -5.25 7.63 6.15
C ARG A 166 -4.89 6.37 5.36
N LEU A 167 -5.88 5.58 4.95
CA LEU A 167 -5.67 4.43 4.05
C LEU A 167 -4.99 4.88 2.75
N GLY A 168 -5.45 5.99 2.16
CA GLY A 168 -4.82 6.56 0.97
C GLY A 168 -3.38 7.04 1.17
N GLU A 169 -3.04 7.57 2.34
CA GLU A 169 -1.68 8.00 2.68
C GLU A 169 -0.73 6.82 2.81
N ILE A 170 -1.17 5.75 3.48
CA ILE A 170 -0.39 4.52 3.60
C ILE A 170 -0.21 3.87 2.22
N ALA A 171 -1.26 3.85 1.38
CA ALA A 171 -1.19 3.31 0.02
C ALA A 171 -0.17 4.06 -0.83
N ALA A 172 -0.13 5.39 -0.75
CA ALA A 172 0.87 6.21 -1.43
C ALA A 172 2.30 5.91 -0.92
N GLY A 173 2.47 5.68 0.37
CA GLY A 173 3.74 5.24 0.96
C GLY A 173 4.21 3.89 0.41
N ASN A 174 3.29 2.92 0.28
CA ASN A 174 3.59 1.61 -0.28
C ASN A 174 3.92 1.67 -1.77
N GLU A 175 3.25 2.51 -2.56
CA GLU A 175 3.60 2.72 -3.98
C GLU A 175 5.03 3.28 -4.15
N ALA A 176 5.45 4.16 -3.23
CA ALA A 176 6.84 4.63 -3.20
C ALA A 176 7.83 3.49 -2.86
N ALA A 177 7.46 2.56 -1.99
CA ALA A 177 8.25 1.36 -1.70
C ALA A 177 8.40 0.47 -2.94
N LEU A 178 7.29 0.19 -3.64
CA LEU A 178 7.29 -0.58 -4.89
C LEU A 178 8.22 0.05 -5.93
N THR A 179 8.15 1.38 -6.07
CA THR A 179 9.01 2.12 -7.00
C THR A 179 10.49 1.99 -6.63
N ALA A 180 10.83 2.05 -5.33
CA ALA A 180 12.20 1.88 -4.87
C ALA A 180 12.74 0.47 -5.16
N LEU A 181 11.91 -0.57 -4.92
CA LEU A 181 12.25 -1.97 -5.24
C LEU A 181 12.46 -2.17 -6.75
N ASP A 182 11.56 -1.62 -7.57
CA ASP A 182 11.70 -1.66 -9.04
C ASP A 182 12.96 -0.91 -9.50
N HIS A 183 13.29 0.23 -8.91
CA HIS A 183 14.49 0.99 -9.25
C HIS A 183 15.76 0.19 -8.94
N VAL A 184 15.83 -0.50 -7.80
CA VAL A 184 16.95 -1.39 -7.46
C VAL A 184 17.01 -2.58 -8.42
N ALA A 185 15.90 -3.25 -8.71
CA ALA A 185 15.88 -4.36 -9.66
C ALA A 185 16.40 -3.91 -11.05
N VAL A 186 15.95 -2.76 -11.55
CA VAL A 186 16.44 -2.21 -12.83
C VAL A 186 17.90 -1.80 -12.77
N ALA A 187 18.35 -1.11 -11.71
CA ALA A 187 19.73 -0.67 -11.58
C ALA A 187 20.71 -1.85 -11.50
N VAL A 188 20.37 -2.86 -10.69
CA VAL A 188 21.19 -4.06 -10.53
C VAL A 188 21.18 -4.91 -11.81
N SER A 189 20.05 -5.03 -12.52
CA SER A 189 19.99 -5.80 -13.77
C SER A 189 20.95 -5.29 -14.85
N ARG A 190 21.33 -4.00 -14.80
CA ARG A 190 22.26 -3.35 -15.73
C ARG A 190 23.73 -3.53 -15.37
N ILE A 191 24.03 -4.15 -14.23
CA ILE A 191 25.41 -4.49 -13.85
C ILE A 191 25.90 -5.57 -14.81
N ASP A 192 26.63 -5.16 -15.85
CA ASP A 192 27.42 -6.05 -16.67
C ASP A 192 28.69 -6.41 -15.90
N THR A 193 28.80 -7.67 -15.47
CA THR A 193 30.03 -8.25 -14.87
C THR A 193 31.23 -8.27 -15.83
N GLY A 194 31.08 -7.79 -17.07
CA GLY A 194 32.10 -7.88 -18.13
C GLY A 194 32.67 -6.58 -18.69
N ARG A 195 32.05 -5.40 -18.56
CA ARG A 195 32.60 -4.15 -19.15
C ARG A 195 31.85 -2.87 -18.70
N GLY A 196 32.52 -2.05 -17.90
CA GLY A 196 32.53 -0.58 -18.08
C GLY A 196 31.26 0.24 -17.85
N GLN A 197 30.32 -0.16 -16.97
CA GLN A 197 29.26 0.75 -16.52
C GLN A 197 29.62 1.50 -15.22
N PRO A 198 29.09 2.72 -15.01
CA PRO A 198 29.43 3.55 -13.87
C PRO A 198 28.84 2.95 -12.59
N ALA A 199 29.71 2.58 -11.66
CA ALA A 199 29.36 2.12 -10.31
C ALA A 199 28.37 3.05 -9.56
N GLY A 200 28.19 4.29 -10.01
CA GLY A 200 27.30 5.28 -9.40
C GLY A 200 25.80 4.99 -9.53
N ALA A 201 25.33 4.30 -10.57
CA ALA A 201 23.88 4.06 -10.74
C ALA A 201 23.33 3.07 -9.69
N THR A 202 24.05 1.97 -9.45
CA THR A 202 23.71 1.00 -8.40
C THR A 202 23.81 1.64 -7.02
N GLU A 203 24.87 2.39 -6.74
CA GLU A 203 25.04 3.07 -5.45
C GLU A 203 23.92 4.10 -5.21
N GLN A 204 23.50 4.83 -6.24
CA GLN A 204 22.37 5.76 -6.14
C GLN A 204 21.05 5.02 -5.84
N ALA A 205 20.77 3.90 -6.52
CA ALA A 205 19.57 3.11 -6.28
C ALA A 205 19.56 2.54 -4.84
N LEU A 206 20.70 2.04 -4.36
CA LEU A 206 20.84 1.59 -2.97
C LEU A 206 20.70 2.75 -1.97
N GLN A 207 21.17 3.95 -2.30
CA GLN A 207 20.99 5.13 -1.46
C GLN A 207 19.53 5.56 -1.39
N GLU A 208 18.79 5.52 -2.50
CA GLU A 208 17.35 5.78 -2.51
C GLU A 208 16.58 4.76 -1.69
N LEU A 209 16.96 3.47 -1.80
CA LEU A 209 16.34 2.40 -1.04
C LEU A 209 16.63 2.54 0.47
N ARG A 210 17.86 2.94 0.83
CA ARG A 210 18.23 3.30 2.21
C ARG A 210 17.43 4.50 2.73
N ARG A 211 17.28 5.58 1.95
CA ARG A 211 16.46 6.74 2.34
C ARG A 211 14.99 6.34 2.54
N PHE A 212 14.51 5.34 1.81
CA PHE A 212 13.18 4.79 2.06
C PHE A 212 13.15 3.98 3.36
N ALA A 213 14.08 3.04 3.56
CA ALA A 213 14.17 2.23 4.77
C ALA A 213 14.23 3.10 6.04
N GLU A 214 15.05 4.17 6.01
CA GLU A 214 15.15 5.14 7.11
C GLU A 214 13.82 5.87 7.38
N ARG A 215 13.07 6.25 6.33
CA ARG A 215 11.74 6.85 6.47
C ARG A 215 10.69 5.86 6.95
N ALA A 216 10.69 4.64 6.43
CA ALA A 216 9.77 3.58 6.84
C ALA A 216 9.98 3.19 8.31
N GLY A 217 11.23 3.13 8.77
CA GLY A 217 11.59 2.91 10.17
C GLY A 217 11.21 4.05 11.12
N LEU A 218 10.94 5.26 10.60
CA LEU A 218 10.36 6.34 11.40
C LEU A 218 8.85 6.16 11.58
N TYR A 219 8.14 5.65 10.57
CA TYR A 219 6.71 5.36 10.68
C TYR A 219 6.40 4.19 11.61
N GLY A 220 7.28 3.18 11.68
CA GLY A 220 7.14 2.07 12.63
C GLY A 220 7.41 2.42 14.11
N ARG A 221 8.01 3.58 14.40
CA ARG A 221 8.37 4.01 15.77
C ARG A 221 7.45 5.08 16.37
N GLN A 222 6.45 5.55 15.62
CA GLN A 222 5.47 6.54 16.10
C GLN A 222 4.09 5.96 16.42
N GLN A 223 3.99 4.64 16.61
CA GLN A 223 2.77 3.99 17.12
C GLN A 223 2.95 3.56 18.58
#